data_AF-A0A8I1JKT5-F1
#
_entry.id   AF-A0A8I1JKT5-F1
#
_cell.length_a   1.000
_cell.length_b   1.000
_cell.length_c   1.000
_cell.angle_alpha   90.00
_cell.angle_beta   90.00
_cell.angle_gamma   90.00
#
_symmetry.space_group_name_H-M   'P 1'
#
loop_
_entity.id
_entity.type
_entity.pdbx_description
1 polymer ?
#
loop_
_entity_poly.entity_id
_entity_poly.type
_entity_poly.pdbx_seq_one_letter_code
_entity_poly.pdbx_strand_id
1 'polypeptide(L)'
;MNIDSLVLTRSEISEIRDRWKTTEGIRIKRELLDLLRAGSWDWPDLLIDLPKISIPASQPNFLDDLRGLELQGEMLDGVSMSHSDLSYSIFEACSLKKASFQGGRLSWANLRQSQMQHADLLQVAADHAVFDGCNLAGAMMLSGDYRNGSFKKADLRRSIMNGCRLMGADLHGAQWHGAEVFNVDIARPGSEE
;
A
#
# COMPACT_ATOMS: atom_id res chain seq x y z
N MET A 1 -23.01 -11.33 -0.19
CA MET A 1 -21.79 -11.97 0.36
C MET A 1 -20.81 -10.84 0.58
N ASN A 2 -20.61 -10.45 1.84
CA ASN A 2 -19.83 -9.26 2.17
C ASN A 2 -18.35 -9.62 2.00
N ILE A 3 -17.68 -9.04 1.00
CA ILE A 3 -16.25 -9.29 0.70
C ILE A 3 -15.40 -8.33 1.56
N ASP A 4 -15.86 -8.02 2.78
CA ASP A 4 -15.06 -7.30 3.76
C ASP A 4 -13.86 -8.18 4.11
N SER A 5 -12.71 -7.82 3.51
CA SER A 5 -11.34 -8.13 3.92
C SER A 5 -11.21 -9.33 4.86
N LEU A 6 -11.27 -10.55 4.33
CA LEU A 6 -10.86 -11.73 5.09
C LEU A 6 -9.40 -11.52 5.53
N VAL A 7 -9.21 -11.33 6.83
CA VAL A 7 -7.89 -11.32 7.44
C VAL A 7 -7.28 -12.70 7.19
N LEU A 8 -6.19 -12.74 6.42
CA LEU A 8 -5.53 -13.99 6.08
C LEU A 8 -4.89 -14.60 7.33
N THR A 9 -4.93 -15.92 7.40
CA THR A 9 -4.22 -16.67 8.43
C THR A 9 -2.71 -16.50 8.27
N ARG A 10 -1.95 -16.77 9.34
CA ARG A 10 -0.48 -16.72 9.28
C ARG A 10 0.11 -17.64 8.21
N SER A 11 -0.51 -18.80 7.98
CA SER A 11 -0.06 -19.76 6.96
C SER A 11 -0.26 -19.19 5.55
N GLU A 12 -1.42 -18.57 5.29
CA GLU A 12 -1.72 -17.96 4.00
C GLU A 12 -0.81 -16.77 3.70
N ILE A 13 -0.54 -15.93 4.70
CA ILE A 13 0.42 -14.83 4.58
C ILE A 13 1.84 -15.37 4.30
N SER A 14 2.23 -16.47 4.95
CA SER A 14 3.52 -17.11 4.68
C SER A 14 3.59 -17.59 3.23
N GLU A 15 2.57 -18.29 2.74
CA GLU A 15 2.54 -18.82 1.38
C GLU A 15 2.66 -17.70 0.34
N ILE A 16 1.92 -16.60 0.51
CA ILE A 16 2.00 -15.41 -0.36
C ILE A 16 3.42 -14.84 -0.38
N ARG A 17 4.12 -14.77 0.77
CA ARG A 17 5.49 -14.24 0.84
C ARG A 17 6.52 -15.23 0.31
N ASP A 18 6.31 -16.53 0.53
CA ASP A 18 7.27 -17.57 0.18
C ASP A 18 7.35 -17.77 -1.34
N ARG A 19 6.29 -17.44 -2.11
CA ARG A 19 6.35 -17.44 -3.58
C ARG A 19 7.48 -16.55 -4.12
N TRP A 20 7.74 -15.42 -3.47
CA TRP A 20 8.80 -14.46 -3.84
C TRP A 20 10.21 -14.92 -3.45
N LYS A 21 10.32 -15.94 -2.59
CA LYS A 21 11.60 -16.50 -2.11
C LYS A 21 12.05 -17.72 -2.91
N THR A 22 11.19 -18.26 -3.76
CA THR A 22 11.57 -19.31 -4.70
C THR A 22 12.58 -18.77 -5.72
N THR A 23 13.32 -19.65 -6.39
CA THR A 23 14.25 -19.25 -7.47
C THR A 23 13.55 -18.39 -8.53
N GLU A 24 12.34 -18.79 -8.92
CA GLU A 24 11.55 -18.09 -9.92
C GLU A 24 11.01 -16.74 -9.41
N GLY A 25 10.49 -16.71 -8.18
CA GLY A 25 10.04 -15.47 -7.54
C GLY A 25 11.17 -14.45 -7.36
N ILE A 26 12.39 -14.90 -7.06
CA ILE A 26 13.57 -14.02 -6.97
C ILE A 26 13.92 -13.45 -8.34
N ARG A 27 13.88 -14.28 -9.40
CA ARG A 27 14.11 -13.85 -10.78
C ARG A 27 13.10 -12.77 -11.20
N ILE A 28 11.81 -13.06 -11.00
CA ILE A 28 10.70 -12.16 -11.36
C ILE A 28 10.77 -10.87 -10.56
N LYS A 29 11.05 -10.93 -9.25
CA LYS A 29 11.21 -9.73 -8.41
C LYS A 29 12.30 -8.79 -8.95
N ARG A 30 13.44 -9.35 -9.38
CA ARG A 30 14.53 -8.55 -9.95
C ARG A 30 14.10 -7.89 -11.27
N GLU A 31 13.48 -8.65 -12.16
CA GLU A 31 13.01 -8.11 -13.46
C GLU A 31 11.89 -7.08 -13.29
N LEU A 32 10.96 -7.32 -12.36
CA LEU A 32 9.94 -6.36 -11.94
C LEU A 32 10.58 -5.04 -11.49
N LEU A 33 11.59 -5.09 -10.62
CA LEU A 33 12.31 -3.89 -10.16
C LEU A 33 12.95 -3.12 -11.32
N ASP A 34 13.57 -3.83 -12.26
CA ASP A 34 14.19 -3.20 -13.43
C ASP A 34 13.14 -2.52 -14.33
N LEU A 35 12.01 -3.18 -14.60
CA LEU A 35 10.91 -2.61 -15.38
C LEU A 35 10.25 -1.41 -14.70
N LEU A 36 9.99 -1.50 -13.39
CA LEU A 36 9.41 -0.39 -12.61
C LEU A 36 10.32 0.84 -12.67
N ARG A 37 11.63 0.66 -12.50
CA ARG A 37 12.63 1.75 -12.57
C ARG A 37 12.78 2.32 -13.97
N ALA A 38 12.57 1.50 -15.00
CA ALA A 38 12.52 1.95 -16.39
C ALA A 38 11.22 2.69 -16.74
N GLY A 39 10.21 2.69 -15.85
CA GLY A 39 8.88 3.24 -16.11
C GLY A 39 8.07 2.42 -17.12
N SER A 40 8.42 1.14 -17.30
CA SER A 40 7.69 0.22 -18.18
C SER A 40 6.37 -0.21 -17.54
N TRP A 41 5.37 -0.47 -18.39
CA TRP A 41 4.06 -1.00 -18.03
C TRP A 41 3.90 -2.49 -18.36
N ASP A 42 4.95 -3.14 -18.89
CA ASP A 42 4.90 -4.53 -19.36
C ASP A 42 5.16 -5.55 -18.23
N TRP A 43 5.45 -5.09 -17.01
CA TRP A 43 5.73 -5.96 -15.89
C TRP A 43 4.56 -6.86 -15.44
N PRO A 44 3.27 -6.56 -15.69
CA PRO A 44 2.19 -7.51 -15.39
C PRO A 44 2.33 -8.83 -16.14
N ASP A 45 2.88 -8.83 -17.35
CA ASP A 45 3.11 -10.06 -18.12
C ASP A 45 4.15 -10.97 -17.44
N LEU A 46 5.11 -10.40 -16.70
CA LEU A 46 6.06 -11.19 -15.89
C LEU A 46 5.36 -11.97 -14.77
N LEU A 47 4.21 -11.50 -14.30
CA LEU A 47 3.50 -12.13 -13.18
C LEU A 47 2.85 -13.46 -13.58
N ILE A 48 2.69 -13.74 -14.87
CA ILE A 48 2.17 -15.03 -15.36
C ILE A 48 3.08 -16.18 -14.92
N ASP A 49 4.38 -15.91 -14.83
CA ASP A 49 5.40 -16.88 -14.39
C ASP A 49 5.57 -16.91 -12.85
N LEU A 50 4.91 -16.01 -12.12
CA LEU A 50 5.03 -15.96 -10.67
C LEU A 50 4.49 -17.26 -10.06
N PRO A 51 5.21 -17.89 -9.12
CA PRO A 51 4.75 -19.13 -8.52
C PRO A 51 3.36 -18.97 -7.93
N LYS A 52 2.46 -19.85 -8.37
CA LYS A 52 1.06 -19.86 -7.96
C LYS A 52 0.96 -20.26 -6.49
N ILE A 53 -0.01 -19.66 -5.84
CA ILE A 53 -0.36 -19.91 -4.43
C ILE A 53 -1.80 -20.39 -4.34
N SER A 54 -2.14 -21.06 -3.25
CA SER A 54 -3.46 -21.61 -2.98
C SER A 54 -4.51 -20.52 -2.72
N ILE A 55 -4.07 -19.33 -2.29
CA ILE A 55 -4.94 -18.21 -1.94
C ILE A 55 -5.31 -17.41 -3.20
N PRO A 56 -6.59 -17.41 -3.62
CA PRO A 56 -7.01 -16.63 -4.77
C PRO A 56 -6.80 -15.13 -4.51
N ALA A 57 -6.53 -14.38 -5.58
CA ALA A 57 -6.57 -12.92 -5.50
C ALA A 57 -7.99 -12.48 -5.14
N SER A 58 -8.10 -11.44 -4.31
CA SER A 58 -9.40 -10.92 -3.89
C SER A 58 -10.15 -10.26 -5.06
N GLN A 59 -9.42 -9.79 -6.08
CA GLN A 59 -9.94 -9.18 -7.30
C GLN A 59 -9.08 -9.56 -8.52
N PRO A 60 -9.13 -10.83 -8.98
CA PRO A 60 -8.19 -11.38 -9.96
C PRO A 60 -8.27 -10.75 -11.36
N ASN A 61 -9.36 -10.04 -11.66
CA ASN A 61 -9.58 -9.41 -12.97
C ASN A 61 -9.39 -7.88 -12.94
N PHE A 62 -9.03 -7.32 -11.79
CA PHE A 62 -8.96 -5.86 -11.61
C PHE A 62 -7.60 -5.40 -11.09
N LEU A 63 -6.86 -6.29 -10.43
CA LEU A 63 -5.60 -5.94 -9.80
C LEU A 63 -4.51 -6.97 -10.11
N ASP A 64 -3.32 -6.47 -10.38
CA ASP A 64 -2.11 -7.29 -10.50
C ASP A 64 -1.71 -7.84 -9.13
N ASP A 65 -1.54 -9.16 -9.02
CA ASP A 65 -1.27 -9.81 -7.73
C ASP A 65 0.21 -9.65 -7.33
N LEU A 66 0.50 -8.56 -6.63
CA LEU A 66 1.79 -8.27 -6.00
C LEU A 66 1.79 -8.53 -4.49
N ARG A 67 0.82 -9.30 -3.97
CA ARG A 67 0.67 -9.52 -2.53
C ARG A 67 1.95 -10.11 -1.91
N GLY A 68 2.27 -9.67 -0.70
CA GLY A 68 3.44 -10.10 0.07
C GLY A 68 4.80 -9.80 -0.58
N LEU A 69 4.85 -8.90 -1.56
CA LEU A 69 6.10 -8.45 -2.16
C LEU A 69 6.96 -7.72 -1.12
N GLU A 70 8.23 -8.06 -1.04
CA GLU A 70 9.17 -7.50 -0.06
C GLU A 70 10.22 -6.65 -0.80
N LEU A 71 10.25 -5.33 -0.57
CA LEU A 71 11.11 -4.37 -1.27
C LEU A 71 11.84 -3.43 -0.30
N GLN A 72 12.14 -3.89 0.92
CA GLN A 72 12.70 -3.07 1.98
C GLN A 72 13.95 -2.31 1.51
N GLY A 73 13.96 -1.00 1.75
CA GLY A 73 15.09 -0.12 1.42
C GLY A 73 15.29 0.17 -0.07
N GLU A 74 14.39 -0.26 -0.95
CA GLU A 74 14.54 -0.04 -2.39
C GLU A 74 14.29 1.43 -2.79
N MET A 75 14.98 1.86 -3.84
CA MET A 75 14.80 3.17 -4.47
C MET A 75 13.81 3.03 -5.63
N LEU A 76 12.60 3.59 -5.43
CA LEU A 76 11.41 3.43 -6.26
C LEU A 76 10.70 4.78 -6.46
N ASP A 77 11.48 5.87 -6.56
CA ASP A 77 10.93 7.19 -6.84
C ASP A 77 10.27 7.22 -8.23
N GLY A 78 9.04 7.72 -8.30
CA GLY A 78 8.28 7.90 -9.55
C GLY A 78 7.75 6.62 -10.20
N VAL A 79 7.93 5.44 -9.59
CA VAL A 79 7.42 4.19 -10.16
C VAL A 79 5.89 4.12 -10.06
N SER A 80 5.25 3.36 -10.95
CA SER A 80 3.81 3.08 -10.90
C SER A 80 3.55 1.63 -10.57
N MET A 81 2.82 1.39 -9.47
CA MET A 81 2.16 0.12 -9.12
C MET A 81 0.66 0.40 -8.93
N SER A 82 0.12 1.25 -9.80
CA SER A 82 -1.30 1.61 -9.81
C SER A 82 -2.13 0.37 -10.13
N HIS A 83 -3.30 0.22 -9.52
CA HIS A 83 -4.18 -0.94 -9.71
C HIS A 83 -3.50 -2.28 -9.43
N SER A 84 -2.59 -2.35 -8.45
CA SER A 84 -2.01 -3.61 -7.97
C SER A 84 -2.56 -3.99 -6.59
N ASP A 85 -2.66 -5.29 -6.32
CA ASP A 85 -2.90 -5.82 -4.98
C ASP A 85 -1.55 -6.04 -4.29
N LEU A 86 -1.18 -5.09 -3.46
CA LEU A 86 0.03 -5.06 -2.64
C LEU A 86 -0.25 -5.43 -1.19
N SER A 87 -1.37 -6.10 -0.90
CA SER A 87 -1.71 -6.51 0.46
C SER A 87 -0.58 -7.32 1.09
N TYR A 88 -0.31 -7.10 2.38
CA TYR A 88 0.75 -7.78 3.15
C TYR A 88 2.19 -7.56 2.66
N SER A 89 2.41 -6.66 1.69
CA SER A 89 3.74 -6.30 1.17
C SER A 89 4.56 -5.50 2.18
N ILE A 90 5.87 -5.46 1.98
CA ILE A 90 6.81 -4.74 2.85
C ILE A 90 7.61 -3.75 2.01
N PHE A 91 7.34 -2.46 2.25
CA PHE A 91 8.03 -1.31 1.68
C PHE A 91 8.85 -0.56 2.72
N GLU A 92 9.13 -1.15 3.88
CA GLU A 92 9.86 -0.49 4.97
C GLU A 92 11.15 0.20 4.48
N ALA A 93 11.32 1.46 4.88
CA ALA A 93 12.47 2.31 4.53
C ALA A 93 12.71 2.53 3.02
N CYS A 94 11.70 2.35 2.16
CA CYS A 94 11.85 2.65 0.73
C CYS A 94 11.89 4.16 0.43
N SER A 95 12.48 4.52 -0.71
CA SER A 95 12.19 5.79 -1.36
C SER A 95 11.08 5.58 -2.40
N LEU A 96 9.95 6.24 -2.21
CA LEU A 96 8.71 6.14 -2.99
C LEU A 96 8.20 7.55 -3.34
N LYS A 97 9.10 8.51 -3.52
CA LYS A 97 8.74 9.90 -3.81
C LYS A 97 8.03 9.93 -5.15
N LYS A 98 6.85 10.55 -5.22
CA LYS A 98 6.03 10.60 -6.44
C LYS A 98 5.66 9.23 -7.01
N ALA A 99 5.79 8.15 -6.25
CA ALA A 99 5.32 6.84 -6.69
C ALA A 99 3.79 6.84 -6.77
N SER A 100 3.24 6.10 -7.73
CA SER A 100 1.79 5.95 -7.89
C SER A 100 1.32 4.58 -7.42
N PHE A 101 0.35 4.60 -6.51
CA PHE A 101 -0.40 3.45 -6.02
C PHE A 101 -1.89 3.61 -6.31
N GLN A 102 -2.27 4.50 -7.23
CA GLN A 102 -3.66 4.86 -7.52
C GLN A 102 -4.55 3.63 -7.66
N GLY A 103 -5.67 3.60 -6.93
CA GLY A 103 -6.64 2.50 -6.96
C GLY A 103 -6.09 1.13 -6.54
N GLY A 104 -4.88 1.08 -6.00
CA GLY A 104 -4.24 -0.14 -5.51
C GLY A 104 -4.76 -0.54 -4.12
N ARG A 105 -4.43 -1.78 -3.74
CA ARG A 105 -4.71 -2.31 -2.39
C ARG A 105 -3.40 -2.46 -1.62
N LEU A 106 -3.29 -1.78 -0.50
CA LEU A 106 -2.17 -1.81 0.44
C LEU A 106 -2.61 -2.38 1.81
N SER A 107 -3.75 -3.09 1.88
CA SER A 107 -4.26 -3.63 3.14
C SER A 107 -3.19 -4.46 3.86
N TRP A 108 -2.96 -4.18 5.14
CA TRP A 108 -1.90 -4.83 5.94
C TRP A 108 -0.45 -4.64 5.45
N ALA A 109 -0.19 -3.73 4.50
CA ALA A 109 1.17 -3.46 4.04
C ALA A 109 1.99 -2.73 5.13
N ASN A 110 3.29 -3.02 5.19
CA ASN A 110 4.23 -2.32 6.05
C ASN A 110 5.03 -1.31 5.23
N LEU A 111 4.77 -0.02 5.42
CA LEU A 111 5.49 1.08 4.77
C LEU A 111 6.37 1.88 5.72
N ARG A 112 6.60 1.41 6.97
CA ARG A 112 7.32 2.14 8.02
C ARG A 112 8.56 2.87 7.52
N GLN A 113 8.75 4.10 7.97
CA GLN A 113 9.94 4.92 7.66
C GLN A 113 10.16 5.25 6.17
N SER A 114 9.20 4.97 5.29
CA SER A 114 9.36 5.26 3.85
C SER A 114 9.26 6.74 3.52
N GLN A 115 9.94 7.14 2.45
CA GLN A 115 9.87 8.48 1.89
C GLN A 115 8.83 8.50 0.77
N MET A 116 7.65 9.04 1.03
CA MET A 116 6.47 9.02 0.13
C MET A 116 6.00 10.44 -0.22
N GLN A 117 6.93 11.41 -0.26
CA GLN A 117 6.59 12.79 -0.58
C GLN A 117 5.95 12.86 -1.96
N HIS A 118 4.80 13.54 -2.05
CA HIS A 118 4.02 13.67 -3.28
C HIS A 118 3.62 12.34 -3.93
N ALA A 119 3.58 11.24 -3.18
CA ALA A 119 3.05 9.97 -3.69
C ALA A 119 1.56 10.11 -4.05
N ASP A 120 1.14 9.38 -5.08
CA ASP A 120 -0.26 9.26 -5.48
C ASP A 120 -0.87 8.02 -4.82
N LEU A 121 -1.77 8.26 -3.87
CA LEU A 121 -2.53 7.28 -3.10
C LEU A 121 -4.04 7.52 -3.30
N LEU A 122 -4.43 8.10 -4.45
CA LEU A 122 -5.84 8.33 -4.80
C LEU A 122 -6.61 7.00 -4.81
N GLN A 123 -7.73 6.96 -4.09
CA GLN A 123 -8.63 5.80 -4.03
C GLN A 123 -7.94 4.48 -3.60
N VAL A 124 -6.84 4.56 -2.86
CA VAL A 124 -6.15 3.39 -2.30
C VAL A 124 -7.00 2.72 -1.21
N ALA A 125 -7.00 1.39 -1.19
CA ALA A 125 -7.48 0.61 -0.05
C ALA A 125 -6.29 0.16 0.82
N ALA A 126 -6.00 0.87 1.90
CA ALA A 126 -4.88 0.65 2.83
C ALA A 126 -5.36 0.43 4.28
N ASP A 127 -6.49 -0.27 4.45
CA ASP A 127 -6.95 -0.64 5.79
C ASP A 127 -5.90 -1.50 6.51
N HIS A 128 -5.68 -1.24 7.80
CA HIS A 128 -4.66 -1.90 8.62
C HIS A 128 -3.20 -1.72 8.17
N ALA A 129 -2.92 -0.87 7.17
CA ALA A 129 -1.55 -0.60 6.73
C ALA A 129 -0.77 0.23 7.77
N VAL A 130 0.57 0.07 7.77
CA VAL A 130 1.46 0.74 8.72
C VAL A 130 2.33 1.77 8.01
N PHE A 131 2.05 3.04 8.24
CA PHE A 131 2.76 4.22 7.74
C PHE A 131 3.60 4.92 8.84
N ASP A 132 3.96 4.22 9.92
CA ASP A 132 4.66 4.84 11.06
C ASP A 132 5.99 5.47 10.64
N GLY A 133 6.12 6.77 10.92
CA GLY A 133 7.26 7.61 10.58
C GLY A 133 7.52 7.78 9.07
N CYS A 134 6.53 7.48 8.22
CA CYS A 134 6.60 7.83 6.81
C CYS A 134 6.65 9.34 6.61
N ASN A 135 7.32 9.78 5.55
CA ASN A 135 7.17 11.13 5.04
C ASN A 135 6.19 11.16 3.87
N LEU A 136 4.94 11.52 4.15
CA LEU A 136 3.82 11.66 3.22
C LEU A 136 3.53 13.14 2.89
N ALA A 137 4.51 14.03 3.07
CA ALA A 137 4.31 15.45 2.82
C ALA A 137 3.87 15.69 1.36
N GLY A 138 2.76 16.40 1.18
CA GLY A 138 2.20 16.67 -0.15
C GLY A 138 1.61 15.46 -0.88
N ALA A 139 1.42 14.31 -0.23
CA ALA A 139 0.81 13.13 -0.84
C ALA A 139 -0.68 13.35 -1.20
N MET A 140 -1.13 12.74 -2.30
CA MET A 140 -2.54 12.76 -2.72
C MET A 140 -3.22 11.51 -2.20
N MET A 141 -4.10 11.64 -1.21
CA MET A 141 -4.74 10.51 -0.52
C MET A 141 -6.25 10.45 -0.72
N LEU A 142 -6.81 11.30 -1.61
CA LEU A 142 -8.25 11.55 -1.74
C LEU A 142 -9.04 10.24 -1.86
N SER A 143 -10.16 10.16 -1.14
CA SER A 143 -11.06 9.02 -1.13
C SER A 143 -10.41 7.66 -0.81
N GLY A 144 -9.22 7.65 -0.20
CA GLY A 144 -8.57 6.43 0.26
C GLY A 144 -9.20 5.87 1.54
N ASP A 145 -9.13 4.54 1.69
CA ASP A 145 -9.54 3.81 2.88
C ASP A 145 -8.31 3.46 3.72
N TYR A 146 -8.18 4.08 4.88
CA TYR A 146 -7.07 3.92 5.82
C TYR A 146 -7.56 3.46 7.19
N ARG A 147 -8.74 2.85 7.26
CA ARG A 147 -9.35 2.37 8.52
C ARG A 147 -8.39 1.43 9.25
N ASN A 148 -8.32 1.58 10.57
CA ASN A 148 -7.43 0.80 11.45
C ASN A 148 -5.92 0.86 11.08
N GLY A 149 -5.50 1.76 10.18
CA GLY A 149 -4.10 1.96 9.84
C GLY A 149 -3.32 2.67 10.95
N SER A 150 -1.99 2.64 10.88
CA SER A 150 -1.12 3.34 11.83
C SER A 150 -0.28 4.39 11.11
N PHE A 151 -0.31 5.63 11.60
CA PHE A 151 0.41 6.78 11.06
C PHE A 151 1.29 7.43 12.15
N LYS A 152 1.76 6.65 13.13
CA LYS A 152 2.48 7.21 14.28
C LYS A 152 3.69 7.99 13.82
N LYS A 153 3.81 9.24 14.26
CA LYS A 153 4.93 10.12 13.90
C LYS A 153 5.11 10.34 12.38
N ALA A 154 4.10 10.05 11.56
CA ALA A 154 4.16 10.30 10.12
C ALA A 154 4.08 11.81 9.83
N ASP A 155 4.72 12.25 8.74
CA ASP A 155 4.61 13.61 8.22
C ASP A 155 3.59 13.65 7.08
N LEU A 156 2.39 14.12 7.36
CA LEU A 156 1.26 14.33 6.45
C LEU A 156 1.09 15.82 6.09
N ARG A 157 2.10 16.68 6.33
CA ARG A 157 1.94 18.12 6.05
C ARG A 157 1.63 18.36 4.58
N ARG A 158 0.64 19.20 4.30
CA ARG A 158 0.20 19.56 2.94
C ARG A 158 -0.33 18.38 2.11
N SER A 159 -0.66 17.24 2.72
CA SER A 159 -1.34 16.15 2.01
C SER A 159 -2.78 16.54 1.66
N ILE A 160 -3.36 15.87 0.68
CA ILE A 160 -4.77 16.05 0.30
C ILE A 160 -5.52 14.78 0.70
N MET A 161 -6.34 14.86 1.74
CA MET A 161 -7.02 13.71 2.35
C MET A 161 -8.54 13.80 2.21
N ASN A 162 -9.04 14.60 1.28
CA ASN A 162 -10.48 14.83 1.14
C ASN A 162 -11.24 13.51 0.89
N GLY A 163 -12.27 13.24 1.68
CA GLY A 163 -13.08 12.01 1.59
C GLY A 163 -12.39 10.74 2.11
N CYS A 164 -11.24 10.83 2.78
CA CYS A 164 -10.58 9.66 3.35
C CYS A 164 -11.39 9.03 4.50
N ARG A 165 -11.28 7.70 4.64
CA ARG A 165 -11.74 6.96 5.82
C ARG A 165 -10.55 6.65 6.73
N LEU A 166 -10.58 7.16 7.95
CA LEU A 166 -9.54 6.97 8.97
C LEU A 166 -10.11 6.42 10.28
N MET A 167 -11.36 5.94 10.27
CA MET A 167 -11.98 5.30 11.44
C MET A 167 -11.06 4.22 12.02
N GLY A 168 -10.71 4.37 13.30
CA GLY A 168 -9.82 3.46 14.03
C GLY A 168 -8.32 3.64 13.76
N ALA A 169 -7.92 4.56 12.88
CA ALA A 169 -6.51 4.82 12.59
C ALA A 169 -5.78 5.48 13.77
N ASP A 170 -4.52 5.10 13.98
CA ASP A 170 -3.66 5.66 15.03
C ASP A 170 -2.78 6.78 14.46
N LEU A 171 -3.15 8.03 14.74
CA LEU A 171 -2.44 9.24 14.30
C LEU A 171 -1.49 9.81 15.37
N HIS A 172 -1.13 9.04 16.40
CA HIS A 172 -0.36 9.57 17.53
C HIS A 172 1.00 10.16 17.07
N GLY A 173 1.18 11.47 17.31
CA GLY A 173 2.38 12.21 16.93
C GLY A 173 2.51 12.53 15.44
N ALA A 174 1.50 12.23 14.61
CA ALA A 174 1.49 12.60 13.21
C ALA A 174 1.46 14.14 13.04
N GLN A 175 2.16 14.64 12.02
CA GLN A 175 2.15 16.07 11.66
C GLN A 175 1.30 16.27 10.42
N TRP A 176 0.26 17.08 10.49
CA TRP A 176 -0.73 17.23 9.41
C TRP A 176 -1.14 18.69 9.18
N HIS A 177 -0.32 19.63 9.66
CA HIS A 177 -0.51 21.05 9.45
C HIS A 177 -0.53 21.37 7.94
N GLY A 178 -1.57 22.08 7.50
CA GLY A 178 -1.77 22.43 6.10
C GLY A 178 -2.29 21.30 5.22
N ALA A 179 -2.64 20.12 5.78
CA ALA A 179 -3.35 19.09 5.04
C ALA A 179 -4.79 19.51 4.74
N GLU A 180 -5.31 19.11 3.59
CA GLU A 180 -6.73 19.25 3.25
C GLU A 180 -7.52 18.05 3.78
N VAL A 181 -8.51 18.29 4.64
CA VAL A 181 -9.24 17.23 5.37
C VAL A 181 -10.76 17.38 5.29
N PHE A 182 -11.29 17.73 4.11
CA PHE A 182 -12.73 17.84 3.90
C PHE A 182 -13.41 16.46 3.84
N ASN A 183 -14.53 16.27 4.54
CA ASN A 183 -15.28 15.00 4.58
C ASN A 183 -14.44 13.78 4.99
N VAL A 184 -13.49 13.97 5.91
CA VAL A 184 -12.69 12.88 6.46
C VAL A 184 -13.44 12.22 7.62
N ASP A 185 -13.58 10.90 7.56
CA ASP A 185 -14.16 10.13 8.65
C ASP A 185 -13.07 9.70 9.64
N ILE A 186 -13.07 10.29 10.84
CA ILE A 186 -12.14 9.95 11.94
C ILE A 186 -12.85 9.35 13.16
N ALA A 187 -14.19 9.28 13.15
CA ALA A 187 -14.95 8.86 14.32
C ALA A 187 -15.04 7.33 14.41
N ARG A 188 -15.08 6.79 15.63
CA ARG A 188 -15.39 5.36 15.81
C ARG A 188 -16.89 5.14 15.55
N PRO A 189 -17.30 3.99 14.98
CA PRO A 189 -18.71 3.68 14.87
C PRO A 189 -19.24 3.51 16.31
N GLY A 190 -20.19 4.37 16.70
CA GLY A 190 -20.76 4.40 18.05
C GLY A 190 -20.29 5.55 18.96
N SER A 191 -19.68 6.61 18.43
CA SER A 191 -19.39 7.85 19.16
C SER A 191 -20.39 8.98 18.90
N GLU A 192 -21.66 8.60 18.68
CA GLU A 192 -22.79 9.53 18.86
C GLU A 192 -23.12 9.53 20.37
N GLU A 193 -22.80 10.63 21.05
CA GLU A 193 -23.48 11.04 22.28
C GLU A 193 -24.87 11.59 21.94
#